data_AF-A0A1G2AP57-F1
#
_entry.id   AF-A0A1G2AP57-F1
#
_cell.length_a   1.000
_cell.length_b   1.000
_cell.length_c   1.000
_cell.angle_alpha   90.00
_cell.angle_beta   90.00
_cell.angle_gamma   90.00
#
_symmetry.space_group_name_H-M   'P 1'
#
loop_
_entity.id
_entity.type
_entity.pdbx_description
1 polymer ?
#
loop_
_entity_poly.entity_id
_entity_poly.type
_entity_poly.pdbx_seq_one_letter_code
_entity_poly.pdbx_strand_id
1 'polypeptide(L)'
;MLLALFPPFLNPVSVDGKEHSRGPAVFLLQVILLTLKGVGYISSTIVLELTGIYDGATRAHVRELQIQLGFPAEPTEDSSDPWADGCFGPATRARLRDQIKIDVNAIPAEALRGFTRWVDQNGVTQTWASR
;
A
#
# COMPACT_ATOMS: atom_id res chain seq x y z
N MET A 1 4.47 22.72 5.75
CA MET A 1 3.72 21.46 5.62
C MET A 1 4.76 20.37 5.42
N LEU A 2 4.96 19.47 6.39
CA LEU A 2 5.85 18.32 6.21
C LEU A 2 5.24 17.43 5.14
N LEU A 3 6.04 17.03 4.17
CA LEU A 3 5.58 16.10 3.13
C LEU A 3 5.55 14.70 3.74
N ALA A 4 4.47 13.95 3.55
CA ALA A 4 4.42 12.56 3.97
C ALA A 4 5.29 11.69 3.06
N LEU A 5 5.91 10.65 3.63
CA LEU A 5 6.70 9.67 2.86
C LEU A 5 5.83 8.94 1.84
N PHE A 6 4.61 8.58 2.21
CA PHE A 6 3.71 7.84 1.35
C PHE A 6 2.96 8.78 0.37
N PRO A 7 3.04 8.54 -0.95
CA PRO A 7 2.15 9.20 -1.91
C PRO A 7 0.69 8.81 -1.66
N PRO A 8 -0.32 9.53 -2.19
CA PRO A 8 -1.74 9.25 -1.91
C PRO A 8 -2.20 7.80 -2.15
N PHE A 9 -1.67 7.13 -3.18
CA PHE A 9 -1.90 5.70 -3.43
C PHE A 9 -0.57 4.99 -3.69
N LEU A 10 -0.59 3.67 -3.58
CA LEU A 10 0.44 2.81 -4.16
C LEU A 10 -0.30 1.66 -4.84
N ASN A 11 -0.27 1.65 -6.17
CA ASN A 11 -0.96 0.65 -6.97
C ASN A 11 0.03 -0.34 -7.58
N PRO A 12 -0.41 -1.59 -7.80
CA PRO A 12 0.45 -2.65 -8.29
C PRO A 12 0.85 -2.44 -9.74
N VAL A 13 0.02 -1.85 -10.61
CA VAL A 13 0.35 -1.71 -12.02
C VAL A 13 -0.32 -0.47 -12.64
N SER A 14 0.39 0.19 -13.57
CA SER A 14 -0.13 1.27 -14.41
C SER A 14 -1.21 0.81 -15.39
N VAL A 15 -1.96 1.76 -15.97
CA VAL A 15 -3.03 1.47 -16.96
C VAL A 15 -2.50 0.65 -18.14
N ASP A 16 -1.29 0.95 -18.60
CA ASP A 16 -0.67 0.27 -19.74
C ASP A 16 -0.03 -1.08 -19.38
N GLY A 17 -0.09 -1.48 -18.11
CA GLY A 17 0.45 -2.76 -17.64
C GLY A 17 1.98 -2.79 -17.48
N LYS A 18 2.68 -1.66 -17.68
CA LYS A 18 4.15 -1.66 -17.83
C LYS A 18 4.92 -1.23 -16.60
N GLU A 19 4.31 -0.50 -15.68
CA GLU A 19 5.00 0.06 -14.52
C GLU A 19 4.32 -0.31 -13.21
N HIS A 20 5.17 -0.55 -12.20
CA HIS A 20 4.77 -0.76 -10.81
C HIS A 20 5.12 0.48 -9.99
N SER A 21 4.36 0.73 -8.91
CA SER A 21 4.84 1.63 -7.87
C SER A 21 6.15 1.09 -7.29
N ARG A 22 7.14 1.95 -7.09
CA ARG A 22 8.47 1.57 -6.59
C ARG A 22 9.19 2.70 -5.88
N GLY A 23 10.00 2.34 -4.89
CA GLY A 23 10.83 3.26 -4.12
C GLY A 23 10.64 3.13 -2.60
N PRO A 24 11.11 4.12 -1.83
CA PRO A 24 11.16 4.04 -0.36
C PRO A 24 9.81 3.78 0.31
N ALA A 25 8.72 4.37 -0.18
CA ALA A 25 7.39 4.15 0.40
C ALA A 25 6.91 2.70 0.21
N VAL A 26 7.25 2.07 -0.92
CA VAL A 26 6.91 0.67 -1.17
C VAL A 26 7.76 -0.26 -0.30
N PHE A 27 9.05 0.03 -0.15
CA PHE A 27 9.91 -0.72 0.75
C PHE A 27 9.37 -0.69 2.19
N LEU A 28 8.98 0.49 2.68
CA LEU A 28 8.42 0.61 4.02
C LEU A 28 7.06 -0.07 4.16
N LEU A 29 6.21 -0.03 3.12
CA LEU A 29 4.98 -0.83 3.08
C LEU A 29 5.30 -2.32 3.25
N GLN A 30 6.28 -2.86 2.54
CA GLN A 30 6.67 -4.26 2.64
C GLN A 30 7.17 -4.62 4.06
N VAL A 31 7.91 -3.72 4.71
CA VAL A 31 8.32 -3.89 6.13
C VAL A 31 7.10 -3.93 7.06
N ILE A 32 6.12 -3.03 6.86
CA ILE A 32 4.88 -3.03 7.66
C ILE A 32 4.12 -4.34 7.46
N LEU A 33 3.95 -4.80 6.21
CA LEU A 33 3.27 -6.06 5.90
C LEU A 33 3.98 -7.28 6.51
N LEU A 34 5.32 -7.34 6.46
CA LEU A 34 6.09 -8.39 7.13
C LEU A 34 5.93 -8.35 8.64
N THR A 35 5.88 -7.16 9.24
CA THR A 35 5.67 -7.00 10.68
C THR A 35 4.29 -7.50 11.08
N LEU A 36 3.25 -7.11 10.33
CA LEU A 36 1.88 -7.57 10.54
C LEU A 36 1.74 -9.09 10.35
N LYS A 37 2.46 -9.67 9.39
CA LYS A 37 2.57 -11.13 9.23
C LYS A 37 3.25 -11.78 10.42
N GLY A 38 4.36 -11.22 10.91
CA GLY A 38 5.12 -11.74 12.05
C GLY A 38 4.34 -11.77 13.36
N VAL A 39 3.39 -10.84 13.54
CA VAL A 39 2.48 -10.82 14.70
C VAL A 39 1.18 -11.60 14.48
N GLY A 40 1.05 -12.32 13.36
CA GLY A 40 -0.11 -13.17 13.05
C GLY A 40 -1.35 -12.43 12.55
N TYR A 41 -1.24 -11.14 12.20
CA TYR A 41 -2.35 -10.37 11.64
C TYR A 41 -2.58 -10.70 10.16
N ILE A 42 -1.51 -10.97 9.41
CA ILE A 42 -1.56 -11.47 8.03
C ILE A 42 -1.08 -12.92 8.03
N SER A 43 -1.83 -13.80 7.38
CA SER A 43 -1.60 -15.25 7.33
C SER A 43 -1.04 -15.77 5.99
N SER A 44 -0.87 -14.89 5.00
CA SER A 44 -0.37 -15.24 3.66
C SER A 44 0.83 -16.19 3.70
N THR A 45 0.77 -17.26 2.91
CA THR A 45 1.92 -18.16 2.70
C THR A 45 2.85 -17.66 1.60
N ILE A 46 2.42 -16.67 0.82
CA ILE A 46 3.23 -16.03 -0.22
C ILE A 46 4.46 -15.38 0.44
N VAL A 47 5.62 -15.56 -0.17
CA VAL A 47 6.86 -14.91 0.28
C VAL A 47 6.79 -13.44 -0.11
N LEU A 48 7.04 -12.55 0.86
CA LEU A 48 7.14 -11.11 0.62
C LEU A 48 8.60 -10.68 0.73
N GLU A 49 9.16 -10.25 -0.39
CA GLU A 49 10.53 -9.74 -0.46
C GLU A 49 10.55 -8.21 -0.29
N LEU A 50 11.60 -7.69 0.35
CA LEU A 50 11.80 -6.25 0.56
C LEU A 50 12.49 -5.60 -0.65
N THR A 51 11.85 -5.66 -1.82
CA THR A 51 12.40 -5.19 -3.10
C THR A 51 12.18 -3.69 -3.33
N GLY A 52 11.25 -3.06 -2.60
CA GLY A 52 10.78 -1.72 -2.90
C GLY A 52 9.99 -1.62 -4.20
N ILE A 53 9.49 -2.73 -4.75
CA ILE A 53 8.66 -2.81 -5.95
C ILE A 53 7.28 -3.39 -5.58
N TYR A 54 6.21 -2.71 -6.00
CA TYR A 54 4.84 -3.13 -5.70
C TYR A 54 4.39 -4.19 -6.72
N ASP A 55 4.90 -5.39 -6.54
CA ASP A 55 4.64 -6.56 -7.37
C ASP A 55 3.39 -7.34 -6.93
N GLY A 56 3.18 -8.51 -7.54
CA GLY A 56 2.06 -9.39 -7.23
C GLY A 56 2.07 -9.91 -5.79
N ALA A 57 3.25 -10.16 -5.21
CA ALA A 57 3.37 -10.60 -3.83
C ALA A 57 2.97 -9.48 -2.85
N THR A 58 3.45 -8.26 -3.10
CA THR A 58 3.07 -7.07 -2.32
C THR A 58 1.56 -6.83 -2.43
N ARG A 59 0.99 -6.91 -3.64
CA ARG A 59 -0.45 -6.78 -3.87
C ARG A 59 -1.26 -7.82 -3.09
N ALA A 60 -0.84 -9.08 -3.10
CA ALA A 60 -1.55 -10.15 -2.39
C ALA A 60 -1.59 -9.89 -0.87
N HIS A 61 -0.47 -9.43 -0.29
CA HIS A 61 -0.40 -9.08 1.14
C HIS A 61 -1.26 -7.85 1.47
N VAL A 62 -1.30 -6.83 0.61
CA VAL A 62 -2.21 -5.68 0.80
C VAL A 62 -3.67 -6.12 0.71
N ARG A 63 -4.01 -7.00 -0.23
CA ARG A 63 -5.37 -7.54 -0.34
C ARG A 63 -5.77 -8.28 0.93
N GLU A 64 -4.89 -9.11 1.47
CA GLU A 64 -5.16 -9.82 2.72
C GLU A 64 -5.28 -8.85 3.91
N LEU A 65 -4.39 -7.86 4.02
CA LEU A 65 -4.51 -6.78 5.00
C LEU A 65 -5.88 -6.09 4.91
N GLN A 66 -6.34 -5.74 3.71
CA GLN A 66 -7.65 -5.13 3.50
C GLN A 66 -8.77 -6.05 4.01
N ILE A 67 -8.74 -7.36 3.72
CA ILE A 67 -9.73 -8.32 4.24
C ILE A 67 -9.74 -8.32 5.78
N GLN A 68 -8.56 -8.33 6.41
CA GLN A 68 -8.43 -8.29 7.88
C GLN A 68 -8.93 -6.96 8.48
N LEU A 69 -8.81 -5.87 7.73
CA LEU A 69 -9.38 -4.56 8.06
C LEU A 69 -10.89 -4.45 7.75
N GLY A 70 -11.53 -5.58 7.37
CA GLY A 70 -12.96 -5.70 7.13
C GLY A 70 -13.43 -5.18 5.76
N PHE A 71 -12.55 -5.10 4.76
CA PHE A 71 -12.97 -4.82 3.39
C PHE A 71 -13.66 -6.07 2.82
N PRO A 72 -14.77 -5.93 2.07
CA PRO A 72 -15.33 -7.04 1.29
C PRO A 72 -14.27 -7.67 0.39
N ALA A 73 -14.24 -9.00 0.27
CA ALA A 73 -13.22 -9.68 -0.54
C ALA A 73 -13.38 -9.43 -2.05
N GLU A 74 -14.61 -9.12 -2.47
CA GLU A 74 -15.02 -8.88 -3.85
C GLU A 74 -15.96 -7.66 -3.90
N PRO A 75 -16.03 -6.96 -5.04
CA PRO A 75 -17.01 -5.89 -5.22
C PRO A 75 -18.42 -6.49 -5.13
N THR A 76 -19.31 -5.82 -4.41
CA THR A 76 -20.74 -6.17 -4.40
C THR A 76 -21.50 -5.22 -5.31
N GLU A 77 -22.51 -5.74 -6.02
CA GLU A 77 -23.27 -4.98 -7.05
C GLU A 77 -23.89 -3.68 -6.52
N ASP A 78 -24.12 -3.59 -5.21
CA ASP A 78 -24.80 -2.46 -4.56
C ASP A 78 -23.91 -1.60 -3.64
N SER A 79 -22.62 -1.92 -3.45
CA SER A 79 -21.78 -1.16 -2.52
C SER A 79 -20.86 -0.17 -3.23
N SER A 80 -20.99 1.12 -2.90
CA SER A 80 -19.94 2.11 -3.11
C SER A 80 -18.74 1.91 -2.18
N ASP A 81 -18.82 0.94 -1.27
CA ASP A 81 -17.75 0.61 -0.34
C ASP A 81 -16.53 0.03 -1.08
N PRO A 82 -15.31 0.45 -0.70
CA PRO A 82 -14.10 -0.11 -1.27
C PRO A 82 -13.98 -1.59 -0.87
N TRP A 83 -13.64 -2.44 -1.84
CA TRP A 83 -13.35 -3.86 -1.63
C TRP A 83 -11.84 -4.11 -1.56
N ALA A 84 -11.44 -5.34 -1.21
CA ALA A 84 -10.05 -5.76 -1.12
C ALA A 84 -9.44 -5.96 -2.53
N ASP A 85 -8.98 -4.87 -3.13
CA ASP A 85 -8.42 -4.79 -4.50
C ASP A 85 -6.89 -4.98 -4.57
N GLY A 86 -6.22 -4.91 -3.41
CA GLY A 86 -4.77 -4.95 -3.25
C GLY A 86 -4.08 -3.61 -3.54
N CYS A 87 -4.81 -2.50 -3.61
CA CYS A 87 -4.29 -1.14 -3.75
C CYS A 87 -4.10 -0.48 -2.37
N PHE A 88 -2.93 0.11 -2.11
CA PHE A 88 -2.67 0.76 -0.82
C PHE A 88 -3.03 2.25 -0.85
N GLY A 89 -4.34 2.52 -0.85
CA GLY A 89 -4.93 3.86 -0.93
C GLY A 89 -5.42 4.45 0.40
N PRO A 90 -6.08 5.63 0.36
CA PRO A 90 -6.54 6.35 1.54
C PRO A 90 -7.48 5.54 2.44
N ALA A 91 -8.38 4.75 1.87
CA ALA A 91 -9.30 3.92 2.65
C ALA A 91 -8.55 2.87 3.49
N THR A 92 -7.59 2.16 2.88
CA THR A 92 -6.77 1.16 3.58
C THR A 92 -5.95 1.80 4.68
N ARG A 93 -5.37 2.98 4.44
CA ARG A 93 -4.61 3.73 5.45
C ARG A 93 -5.46 4.23 6.60
N ALA A 94 -6.66 4.72 6.31
CA ALA A 94 -7.60 5.15 7.34
C ALA A 94 -7.94 3.99 8.27
N ARG A 95 -8.31 2.82 7.73
CA ARG A 95 -8.60 1.64 8.56
C ARG A 95 -7.36 1.13 9.30
N LEU A 96 -6.19 1.14 8.67
CA LEU A 96 -4.93 0.78 9.32
C LEU A 96 -4.63 1.66 10.54
N ARG A 97 -4.80 2.98 10.41
CA ARG A 97 -4.69 3.93 11.52
C ARG A 97 -5.76 3.70 12.59
N ASP A 98 -7.01 3.56 12.18
CA ASP A 98 -8.14 3.59 13.11
C ASP A 98 -8.24 2.27 13.89
N GLN A 99 -7.91 1.13 13.26
CA GLN A 99 -8.02 -0.20 13.86
C GLN A 99 -6.71 -0.72 14.45
N ILE A 100 -5.57 -0.54 13.75
CA ILE A 100 -4.26 -1.08 14.16
C ILE A 100 -3.34 -0.01 14.76
N LYS A 101 -3.76 1.27 14.76
CA LYS A 101 -2.99 2.41 15.30
C LYS A 101 -1.66 2.64 14.60
N ILE A 102 -1.53 2.20 13.35
CA ILE A 102 -0.39 2.52 12.48
C ILE A 102 -0.79 3.67 11.55
N ASP A 103 -0.27 4.87 11.79
CA ASP A 103 -0.48 6.02 10.92
C ASP A 103 0.72 6.22 9.97
N VAL A 104 0.62 5.67 8.76
CA VAL A 104 1.67 5.83 7.73
C VAL A 104 1.74 7.25 7.18
N ASN A 105 0.69 8.07 7.33
CA ASN A 105 0.70 9.47 6.87
C ASN A 105 1.46 10.38 7.83
N ALA A 106 1.66 9.94 9.08
CA ALA A 106 2.49 10.63 10.06
C ALA A 106 3.99 10.43 9.82
N ILE A 107 4.38 9.54 8.90
CA ILE A 107 5.79 9.27 8.59
C ILE A 107 6.31 10.39 7.68
N PRO A 108 7.28 11.20 8.15
CA PRO A 108 7.80 12.32 7.38
C PRO A 108 8.61 11.82 6.19
N ALA A 109 8.58 12.56 5.08
CA ALA A 109 9.38 12.28 3.88
C ALA A 109 10.87 12.12 4.19
N GLU A 110 11.36 12.92 5.13
CA GLU A 110 12.75 12.94 5.57
C GLU A 110 13.17 11.62 6.26
N ALA A 111 12.21 10.77 6.67
CA ALA A 111 12.49 9.46 7.27
C ALA A 111 13.25 8.54 6.32
N LEU A 112 13.00 8.64 5.01
CA LEU A 112 13.70 7.90 3.97
C LEU A 112 13.94 8.80 2.75
N ARG A 113 15.20 9.15 2.52
CA ARG A 113 15.60 9.95 1.36
C ARG A 113 15.35 9.18 0.06
N GLY A 114 14.78 9.85 -0.95
CA GLY A 114 14.66 9.32 -2.29
C GLY A 114 13.42 9.81 -3.04
N PHE A 115 13.08 9.08 -4.10
CA PHE A 115 11.85 9.32 -4.86
C PHE A 115 11.07 8.02 -4.90
N THR A 116 9.77 8.10 -4.60
CA THR A 116 8.84 7.02 -4.88
C THR A 116 8.18 7.31 -6.22
N ARG A 117 8.41 6.45 -7.21
CA ARG A 117 7.57 6.42 -8.41
C ARG A 117 6.29 5.68 -8.03
N TRP A 118 5.13 6.30 -8.15
CA TRP A 118 3.87 5.68 -7.77
C TRP A 118 2.88 5.71 -8.91
N VAL A 119 2.09 4.65 -8.98
CA VAL A 119 0.95 4.56 -9.87
C VAL A 119 -0.27 5.06 -9.09
N ASP A 120 -0.92 6.10 -9.62
CA ASP A 120 -2.10 6.69 -8.99
C ASP A 120 -3.39 5.88 -9.21
N GLN A 121 -4.49 6.35 -8.63
CA GLN A 121 -5.82 5.73 -8.72
C GLN A 121 -6.33 5.56 -10.16
N ASN A 122 -5.85 6.37 -11.10
CA ASN A 122 -6.19 6.30 -12.52
C ASN A 122 -5.18 5.44 -13.28
N GLY A 123 -4.25 4.77 -12.59
CA GLY A 123 -3.18 3.97 -13.18
C GLY A 123 -2.07 4.81 -13.85
N VAL A 124 -2.00 6.11 -13.58
CA VAL A 124 -0.99 6.99 -14.17
C VAL A 124 0.25 7.04 -13.27
N THR A 125 1.43 6.89 -13.87
CA THR A 125 2.69 7.00 -13.14
C THR A 125 3.00 8.46 -12.79
N GLN A 126 3.34 8.70 -11.53
CA GLN A 126 3.82 9.97 -11.01
C GLN A 126 5.10 9.79 -10.19
N THR A 127 5.81 10.88 -9.92
CA THR A 127 6.98 10.89 -9.03
C THR A 127 6.65 11.66 -7.75
N TRP A 128 6.85 11.01 -6.61
CA TRP A 128 6.69 11.58 -5.28
C TRP A 128 8.07 11.75 -4.65
N ALA A 129 8.52 12.99 -4.54
CA ALA A 129 9.81 13.29 -3.94
C ALA A 129 9.68 13.24 -2.42
N SER A 130 10.33 12.29 -1.75
CA SER A 130 10.57 12.43 -0.31
C SER A 130 11.80 13.33 -0.15
N ARG A 131 11.57 14.66 -0.07
CA ARG A 131 12.64 15.64 0.10
C ARG A 131 13.30 15.50 1.46
#